data_AF-A0A538SL12-F1
#
_entry.id   AF-A0A538SL12-F1
#
_cell.length_a   1.000
_cell.length_b   1.000
_cell.length_c   1.000
_cell.angle_alpha   90.00
_cell.angle_beta   90.00
_cell.angle_gamma   90.00
#
_symmetry.space_group_name_H-M   'P 1'
#
loop_
_entity.id
_entity.type
_entity.pdbx_description
1 polymer ?
#
loop_
_entity_poly.entity_id
_entity_poly.type
_entity_poly.pdbx_seq_one_letter_code
_entity_poly.pdbx_strand_id
1 'polypeptide(L)' 'MMGLRLLLLVLGIILAVYGLSGSAAEAQRTARPVQIGALTESWGPTPAIVGLRDGLRALGYSEDKDFTIGVRFTQGE' A
#
# COMPACT_ATOMS: atom_id res chain seq x y z
N MET A 1 42.09 -22.83 -19.65
CA MET A 1 41.75 -21.40 -19.73
C MET A 1 40.33 -21.14 -20.29
N MET A 2 39.79 -21.94 -21.22
CA MET A 2 38.42 -21.78 -21.73
C MET A 2 37.33 -21.95 -20.65
N GLY A 3 37.44 -22.95 -19.77
CA GLY A 3 36.40 -23.23 -18.76
C GLY A 3 36.20 -22.11 -17.74
N LEU A 4 37.28 -21.45 -17.32
CA LEU A 4 37.21 -20.32 -16.38
C LEU A 4 36.51 -19.10 -17.01
N ARG A 5 36.78 -18.82 -18.29
CA ARG A 5 36.14 -17.72 -19.03
C ARG A 5 34.64 -17.97 -19.19
N LEU A 6 34.24 -19.21 -19.47
CA LEU A 6 32.84 -19.59 -19.56
C LEU A 6 32.13 -19.44 -18.22
N LEU A 7 32.78 -19.83 -17.12
CA LEU A 7 32.23 -19.74 -15.77
C LEU A 7 32.00 -18.29 -15.33
N LEU A 8 32.93 -17.39 -15.66
CA LEU A 8 32.80 -15.95 -15.40
C LEU A 8 31.68 -15.31 -16.23
N LEU A 9 31.50 -15.72 -17.48
CA LEU A 9 30.41 -15.23 -18.32
C LEU A 9 29.04 -15.66 -17.78
N VAL A 10 28.90 -16.93 -17.38
CA VAL A 10 27.66 -17.43 -16.77
C VAL A 10 27.36 -16.70 -15.47
N LEU A 11 28.36 -16.50 -14.61
CA LEU A 11 28.19 -15.75 -13.36
C LEU A 11 27.78 -14.29 -13.61
N GLY A 12 28.37 -13.63 -14.61
CA GLY A 12 28.00 -12.27 -15.00
C GLY A 12 26.56 -12.16 -15.50
N ILE A 13 26.10 -13.13 -16.29
CA ILE A 13 24.70 -13.18 -16.77
C ILE A 13 23.73 -13.39 -15.62
N ILE A 14 24.06 -14.30 -14.70
CA ILE A 14 23.28 -14.54 -13.48
C ILE A 14 23.15 -13.22 -12.70
N LEU A 15 24.27 -12.57 -12.38
CA LEU A 15 24.26 -11.31 -11.64
C LEU A 15 23.48 -10.19 -12.35
N ALA A 16 23.55 -10.12 -13.68
CA ALA A 16 22.78 -9.16 -14.46
C ALA A 16 21.26 -9.40 -14.38
N VAL A 17 20.82 -10.67 -14.46
CA VAL A 17 19.39 -11.04 -14.36
C VAL A 17 18.84 -10.78 -12.96
N TYR A 18 19.60 -11.15 -11.92
CA TYR A 18 19.20 -10.90 -10.53
C TYR A 18 19.28 -9.41 -10.16
N GLY A 19 20.27 -8.68 -10.68
CA GLY A 19 20.43 -7.24 -10.46
C GLY A 19 19.34 -6.40 -11.14
N LEU A 20 18.86 -6.79 -12.33
CA LEU A 20 17.74 -6.11 -13.00
C LEU A 20 16.39 -6.37 -12.32
N SER A 21 16.25 -7.52 -11.67
CA SER A 21 15.01 -7.91 -10.98
C SER A 21 14.85 -7.25 -9.60
N GLY A 22 15.95 -6.74 -9.02
CA GLY A 22 15.97 -6.10 -7.70
C GLY A 22 15.65 -4.60 -7.68
N SER A 23 15.30 -3.99 -8.83
CA SER A 23 15.04 -2.55 -8.95
C SER A 23 13.61 -2.24 -9.42
N ALA A 24 12.65 -3.10 -9.12
CA ALA A 24 11.29 -2.60 -8.94
C ALA A 24 11.30 -1.86 -7.61
N ALA A 25 11.13 -0.55 -7.67
CA ALA A 25 10.95 0.29 -6.51
C ALA A 25 9.86 -0.31 -5.61
N GLU A 26 10.26 -1.06 -4.59
CA GLU A 26 9.65 -1.00 -3.27
C GLU A 26 9.90 0.44 -2.81
N ALA A 27 9.19 1.38 -3.43
CA ALA A 27 8.96 2.69 -2.87
C ALA A 27 8.57 2.36 -1.44
N GLN A 28 9.45 2.73 -0.51
CA GLN A 28 9.24 2.61 0.91
C GLN A 28 8.01 3.46 1.22
N ARG A 29 6.82 2.93 0.94
CA ARG A 29 5.56 3.32 1.54
C ARG A 29 5.84 2.98 2.99
N THR A 30 6.39 3.96 3.68
CA THR A 30 6.39 4.01 5.14
C THR A 30 5.02 3.47 5.52
N ALA A 31 4.98 2.40 6.31
CA ALA A 31 3.77 1.68 6.71
C ALA A 31 2.84 2.60 7.50
N ARG A 32 2.30 3.60 6.81
CA ARG A 32 1.41 4.62 7.33
C ARG A 32 0.01 4.14 6.97
N PRO A 33 -0.92 4.14 7.94
CA PRO A 33 -2.31 3.85 7.66
C PRO A 33 -2.83 4.71 6.52
N VAL A 34 -3.67 4.13 5.66
CA VAL A 34 -4.40 4.87 4.62
C VAL A 34 -5.36 5.85 5.29
N GLN A 35 -5.27 7.13 4.96
CA GLN A 35 -6.17 8.15 5.51
C GLN A 35 -7.38 8.33 4.60
N ILE A 36 -8.57 8.05 5.14
CA ILE A 36 -9.85 8.15 4.44
C ILE A 36 -10.60 9.36 4.99
N GLY A 37 -10.84 10.37 4.15
CA GLY A 37 -11.68 11.51 4.49
C GLY A 37 -13.14 11.25 4.09
N ALA A 38 -14.08 11.44 5.02
CA ALA A 38 -15.51 11.35 4.74
C ALA A 38 -16.20 12.68 5.05
N LEU A 39 -17.00 13.17 4.09
CA LEU A 39 -17.81 14.38 4.26
C LEU A 39 -19.23 14.02 4.66
N THR A 40 -19.83 14.79 5.57
CA THR A 40 -21.23 14.63 6.00
C THR A 40 -21.95 15.98 6.01
N GLU A 41 -23.21 15.98 5.54
CA GLU A 41 -24.08 17.16 5.47
C GLU A 41 -24.86 17.40 6.76
N SER A 42 -24.80 16.46 7.73
CA SER A 42 -25.56 16.54 8.98
C SER A 42 -24.71 16.21 10.21
N TRP A 43 -24.99 16.93 11.30
CA TRP A 43 -24.55 16.62 12.66
C TRP A 43 -25.40 15.48 13.23
N GLY A 44 -25.28 14.30 12.64
CA GLY A 44 -26.12 13.16 12.99
C GLY A 44 -25.40 11.82 12.78
N PRO A 45 -26.13 10.71 12.97
CA PRO A 45 -25.60 9.39 12.70
C PRO A 45 -25.04 9.30 11.27
N THR A 46 -23.88 8.68 11.13
CA THR A 46 -23.20 8.48 9.84
C THR A 46 -23.18 7.01 9.44
N PRO A 47 -24.35 6.40 9.13
CA PRO A 47 -24.45 4.95 8.89
C PRO A 47 -23.59 4.48 7.71
N ALA A 48 -23.39 5.33 6.69
CA ALA A 48 -22.48 5.01 5.58
C ALA A 48 -21.01 4.87 6.04
N ILE A 49 -20.56 5.71 6.99
CA ILE A 49 -19.20 5.65 7.54
C ILE A 49 -19.04 4.41 8.41
N VAL A 50 -20.07 4.04 9.18
CA VAL A 50 -20.10 2.78 9.94
C VAL A 50 -20.01 1.57 9.00
N GLY A 51 -20.85 1.53 7.97
CA GLY A 51 -20.82 0.44 6.98
C GLY A 51 -19.49 0.32 6.24
N LEU A 52 -18.86 1.45 5.90
CA LEU A 52 -17.52 1.46 5.32
C LEU A 52 -16.49 0.83 6.27
N ARG A 53 -16.49 1.23 7.54
CA ARG A 53 -15.60 0.67 8.57
C ARG A 53 -15.82 -0.83 8.73
N ASP A 54 -17.06 -1.28 8.80
CA ASP A 54 -17.39 -2.69 8.97
C ASP A 54 -16.98 -3.51 7.74
N GLY A 55 -17.18 -2.98 6.53
CA GLY A 55 -16.71 -3.60 5.29
C GLY A 55 -15.20 -3.78 5.25
N LEU A 56 -14.44 -2.75 5.65
CA LEU A 56 -12.97 -2.84 5.73
C LEU A 56 -12.51 -3.88 6.76
N ARG A 57 -13.18 -3.94 7.92
CA ARG A 57 -12.90 -4.95 8.95
C ARG A 57 -13.21 -6.37 8.46
N ALA A 58 -14.32 -6.57 7.76
CA ALA A 58 -14.68 -7.86 7.18
C ALA A 58 -13.66 -8.35 6.14
N LEU A 59 -12.96 -7.43 5.47
CA LEU A 59 -11.86 -7.72 4.55
C LEU A 59 -10.51 -7.94 5.24
N GLY A 60 -10.46 -7.85 6.58
CA GLY A 60 -9.26 -8.09 7.38
C GLY A 60 -8.38 -6.86 7.63
N TYR A 61 -8.84 -5.66 7.25
CA TYR A 61 -8.14 -4.42 7.58
C TYR A 61 -8.44 -3.98 9.02
N SER A 62 -7.42 -3.49 9.72
CA SER A 62 -7.54 -2.91 11.05
C SER A 62 -7.45 -1.39 11.00
N GLU A 63 -8.35 -0.73 11.71
CA GLU A 63 -8.26 0.71 11.97
C GLU A 63 -7.00 1.01 12.81
N ASP A 64 -6.42 2.20 12.61
CA ASP A 64 -5.14 2.69 13.19
C ASP A 64 -3.86 1.96 12.78
N LYS A 65 -3.97 0.76 12.21
CA LYS A 65 -2.85 -0.01 11.64
C LYS A 65 -2.81 0.10 10.12
N ASP A 66 -3.93 -0.18 9.48
CA ASP A 66 -4.04 -0.25 8.03
C ASP A 66 -4.75 0.98 7.45
N PHE A 67 -5.71 1.56 8.20
CA PHE A 67 -6.41 2.79 7.79
C PHE A 67 -6.88 3.66 8.96
N THR A 68 -7.19 4.92 8.69
CA THR A 68 -7.88 5.84 9.60
C THR A 68 -9.01 6.56 8.85
N ILE A 69 -10.12 6.86 9.54
CA ILE A 69 -11.26 7.58 8.95
C ILE A 69 -11.45 8.92 9.66
N GLY A 70 -11.25 10.02 8.94
CA GLY A 70 -11.54 11.38 9.40
C GLY A 70 -12.88 11.87 8.84
N VAL A 71 -13.84 12.15 9.71
CA VAL A 71 -15.16 12.68 9.32
C VAL A 71 -15.15 14.20 9.43
N ARG A 72 -15.58 14.90 8.38
CA ARG A 72 -15.70 16.36 8.35
C ARG A 72 -17.12 16.74 7.95
N PHE A 73 -17.65 17.75 8.62
CA PHE A 73 -18.94 18.32 8.29
C PHE A 73 -18.77 19.38 7.20
N THR A 74 -19.66 19.35 6.21
CA THR A 74 -19.77 20.40 5.19
C THR A 74 -21.22 20.81 5.05
N GLN A 75 -21.51 22.07 5.37
CA GLN A 75 -22.78 22.69 5.01
C GLN A 75 -22.62 23.13 3.54
N GLY A 76 -23.27 22.43 2.62
CA GLY A 76 -23.40 22.95 1.25
C GLY A 76 -24.03 24.34 1.30
N GLU A 77 -23.62 25.25 0.41
CA GLU A 77 -24.23 26.58 0.29
C GLU A 77 -25.68 26.52 -0.20
#